data_AF-A0A141R8T5-F1
#
_entry.id   AF-A0A141R8T5-F1
#
_cell.length_a   1.000
_cell.length_b   1.000
_cell.length_c   1.000
_cell.angle_alpha   90.00
_cell.angle_beta   90.00
_cell.angle_gamma   90.00
#
_symmetry.space_group_name_H-M   'P 1'
#
loop_
_entity.id
_entity.type
_entity.pdbx_description
1 polymer ?
#
loop_
_entity_poly.entity_id
_entity_poly.type
_entity_poly.pdbx_seq_one_letter_code
_entity_poly.pdbx_strand_id
1 'polypeptide(L)'
;MNGELIWVLSLLAIAVVLFATGKVRMDAIALMVIVAFVLSGTLTLNEAFSGFSDPNVILIAALFIIGDGLVRTGVATKMGAWLVSVAGNSETKMLVYLMLTV
;
A
#
# COMPACT_ATOMS: atom_id res chain seq x y z
N MET A 1 -31.22 12.75 5.13
CA MET A 1 -29.96 12.01 4.95
C MET A 1 -30.32 10.60 4.50
N ASN A 2 -29.76 10.12 3.38
CA ASN A 2 -30.03 8.77 2.88
C ASN A 2 -29.48 7.74 3.88
N GLY A 3 -30.30 6.78 4.31
CA GLY A 3 -29.90 5.80 5.34
C GLY A 3 -28.65 4.99 4.96
N GLU A 4 -28.49 4.70 3.67
CA GLU A 4 -27.30 4.06 3.11
C GLU A 4 -26.03 4.90 3.30
N LEU A 5 -26.10 6.22 3.12
CA LEU A 5 -24.93 7.09 3.27
C LEU A 5 -24.44 7.11 4.73
N ILE A 6 -25.37 7.13 5.69
CA ILE A 6 -25.04 7.06 7.12
C ILE A 6 -24.35 5.72 7.43
N TRP A 7 -24.85 4.63 6.85
CA TRP A 7 -24.26 3.30 7.02
C TRP A 7 -22.83 3.23 6.48
N VAL A 8 -22.62 3.65 5.23
CA VAL A 8 -21.30 3.65 4.58
C VAL A 8 -20.30 4.52 5.36
N LEU A 9 -20.71 5.72 5.78
CA LEU A 9 -19.86 6.62 6.57
C LEU A 9 -19.52 6.03 7.95
N SER A 10 -20.46 5.36 8.60
CA SER A 10 -20.22 4.69 9.88
C SER A 10 -19.20 3.55 9.73
N LEU A 11 -19.34 2.74 8.68
CA LEU A 11 -18.39 1.68 8.35
C LEU A 11 -16.99 2.23 8.04
N LEU A 12 -16.91 3.33 7.28
CA LEU A 12 -15.65 4.02 7.00
C LEU A 12 -15.00 4.54 8.29
N ALA A 13 -15.77 5.17 9.19
CA ALA A 13 -15.25 5.65 10.47
C ALA A 13 -14.72 4.48 11.32
N ILE A 14 -15.45 3.37 11.39
CA ILE A 14 -15.03 2.16 12.10
C ILE A 14 -13.73 1.60 11.49
N ALA A 15 -13.63 1.52 10.17
CA ALA A 15 -12.44 1.04 9.48
C ALA A 15 -11.22 1.92 9.77
N VAL A 16 -11.38 3.25 9.73
CA VAL A 16 -10.31 4.22 10.05
C VAL A 16 -9.85 4.06 11.49
N VAL A 17 -10.77 3.92 12.46
CA VAL A 17 -10.42 3.72 13.87
C VAL A 17 -9.69 2.38 14.06
N LEU A 18 -10.15 1.31 13.42
CA LEU A 18 -9.50 0.00 13.47
C LEU A 18 -8.08 0.05 12.90
N PHE A 19 -7.89 0.70 11.75
CA PHE A 19 -6.57 0.91 11.14
C PHE A 19 -5.66 1.74 12.04
N ALA A 20 -6.15 2.85 12.61
CA ALA A 20 -5.37 3.70 13.49
C ALA A 20 -4.99 3.00 14.82
N THR A 21 -5.85 2.11 15.31
CA THR A 21 -5.60 1.38 16.56
C THR A 21 -4.52 0.31 16.39
N GLY A 22 -4.26 -0.17 15.18
CA GLY A 22 -3.17 -1.12 14.87
C GLY A 22 -3.23 -2.47 15.56
N LYS A 23 -4.29 -2.76 16.34
CA LYS A 23 -4.45 -4.03 17.09
C LYS A 23 -4.73 -5.23 16.18
N VAL A 24 -5.40 -4.99 15.06
CA VAL A 24 -5.75 -6.01 14.07
C VAL A 24 -4.96 -5.73 12.81
N ARG A 25 -4.50 -6.79 12.13
CA ARG A 25 -3.78 -6.63 10.86
C ARG A 25 -4.66 -5.92 9.83
N MET A 26 -4.05 -5.00 9.09
CA MET A 26 -4.73 -4.15 8.11
C MET A 26 -5.51 -4.96 7.05
N ASP A 27 -4.92 -6.07 6.60
CA ASP A 27 -5.55 -6.98 5.63
C ASP A 27 -6.80 -7.66 6.19
N ALA A 28 -6.78 -8.08 7.45
CA ALA A 28 -7.95 -8.65 8.11
C ALA A 28 -9.09 -7.64 8.29
N ILE A 29 -8.77 -6.38 8.65
CA ILE A 29 -9.75 -5.30 8.74
C ILE A 29 -10.40 -5.05 7.36
N ALA A 30 -9.59 -4.95 6.31
CA ALA A 30 -10.08 -4.72 4.94
C ALA A 30 -11.06 -5.82 4.50
N LEU A 31 -10.71 -7.09 4.71
CA LEU A 31 -11.59 -8.22 4.40
C LEU A 31 -12.90 -8.19 5.20
N MET A 32 -12.83 -7.85 6.50
CA MET A 32 -14.01 -7.74 7.36
C MET A 32 -14.97 -6.64 6.89
N VAL A 33 -14.44 -5.50 6.45
CA VAL A 33 -15.22 -4.37 5.89
C VAL A 33 -15.90 -4.77 4.58
N ILE A 34 -15.18 -5.46 3.69
CA ILE A 34 -15.76 -5.97 2.43
C ILE A 34 -16.91 -6.94 2.70
N VAL A 35 -16.72 -7.89 3.64
CA VAL A 35 -17.77 -8.82 4.05
C VAL A 35 -18.97 -8.08 4.65
N ALA A 36 -18.73 -7.06 5.48
CA ALA A 36 -19.80 -6.26 6.07
C ALA A 36 -20.65 -5.53 4.99
N PHE A 37 -20.02 -4.99 3.94
CA PHE A 37 -20.73 -4.33 2.84
C PHE A 37 -21.58 -5.28 1.99
N VAL A 38 -21.08 -6.49 1.74
CA VAL A 38 -21.83 -7.52 0.99
C VAL A 38 -22.99 -8.04 1.83
N LEU A 39 -22.77 -8.30 3.12
CA LEU A 39 -23.81 -8.77 4.04
C LEU A 39 -24.90 -7.72 4.29
N SER A 40 -24.55 -6.44 4.29
CA SER A 40 -25.54 -5.35 4.40
C SER A 40 -26.32 -5.12 3.10
N GLY A 41 -26.01 -5.82 2.02
CA GLY A 41 -26.63 -5.65 0.70
C GLY A 41 -26.34 -4.30 0.05
N THR A 42 -25.38 -3.54 0.60
CA THR A 42 -25.01 -2.21 0.10
C THR A 42 -24.13 -2.31 -1.15
N LEU A 43 -23.34 -3.38 -1.24
CA LEU A 43 -22.56 -3.72 -2.42
C LEU A 43 -22.91 -5.13 -2.90
N THR A 44 -22.97 -5.30 -4.21
CA THR A 44 -23.03 -6.63 -4.84
C THR A 44 -21.68 -7.33 -4.75
N LEU A 45 -21.66 -8.66 -4.93
CA LEU A 45 -20.41 -9.42 -4.97
C LEU A 45 -19.46 -8.87 -6.04
N ASN A 46 -19.98 -8.56 -7.24
CA ASN A 46 -19.18 -8.06 -8.35
C ASN A 46 -18.55 -6.69 -8.03
N GLU A 47 -19.28 -5.79 -7.38
CA GLU A 47 -18.76 -4.49 -6.97
C GLU A 47 -17.69 -4.65 -5.87
N ALA A 48 -17.90 -5.54 -4.90
CA ALA A 48 -16.91 -5.86 -3.88
C ALA A 48 -15.59 -6.42 -4.49
N PHE A 49 -15.68 -7.27 -5.51
CA PHE A 49 -14.52 -7.83 -6.20
C PHE A 49 -13.86 -6.86 -7.20
N SER A 50 -14.59 -5.83 -7.65
CA SER A 50 -14.07 -4.87 -8.65
C SER A 50 -12.79 -4.16 -8.18
N GLY A 51 -12.65 -3.89 -6.88
CA GLY A 51 -11.46 -3.28 -6.31
C GLY A 51 -10.21 -4.17 -6.36
N PHE A 52 -10.35 -5.49 -6.38
CA PHE A 52 -9.21 -6.41 -6.52
C PHE A 52 -8.70 -6.51 -7.96
N SER A 53 -9.60 -6.29 -8.93
CA SER A 53 -9.27 -6.24 -10.36
C SER A 53 -8.84 -4.84 -10.81
N ASP A 54 -8.70 -3.90 -9.88
CA ASP A 54 -8.28 -2.54 -10.20
C ASP A 54 -6.84 -2.55 -10.76
N PRO A 55 -6.61 -1.96 -11.96
CA PRO A 55 -5.29 -1.96 -12.59
C PRO A 55 -4.20 -1.34 -11.71
N ASN A 56 -4.53 -0.39 -10.84
CA ASN A 56 -3.56 0.24 -9.93
C ASN A 56 -3.17 -0.72 -8.81
N VAL A 57 -4.10 -1.53 -8.30
CA VAL A 57 -3.79 -2.58 -7.31
C VAL A 57 -2.86 -3.63 -7.91
N ILE A 58 -3.14 -4.06 -9.14
CA ILE A 58 -2.28 -4.99 -9.88
C ILE A 58 -0.90 -4.37 -10.15
N LEU A 59 -0.83 -3.09 -10.51
CA LEU A 59 0.41 -2.36 -10.70
C LEU A 59 1.26 -2.35 -9.41
N ILE A 60 0.65 -2.05 -8.26
CA ILE A 60 1.35 -2.07 -6.97
C ILE A 60 1.89 -3.47 -6.68
N ALA A 61 1.09 -4.52 -6.90
CA ALA A 61 1.55 -5.90 -6.75
C ALA A 61 2.74 -6.23 -7.67
N ALA A 62 2.70 -5.79 -8.92
CA ALA A 62 3.80 -5.95 -9.88
C ALA A 62 5.05 -5.19 -9.45
N LEU A 63 4.91 -3.96 -8.92
CA LEU A 63 6.02 -3.17 -8.40
C LEU A 63 6.68 -3.86 -7.20
N PHE A 64 5.91 -4.50 -6.31
CA PHE A 64 6.47 -5.31 -5.24
C PHE A 64 7.27 -6.51 -5.76
N ILE A 65 6.74 -7.23 -6.76
CA ILE A 65 7.44 -8.37 -7.39
C ILE A 65 8.74 -7.90 -8.05
N ILE A 66 8.70 -6.80 -8.80
CA ILE A 66 9.88 -6.20 -9.44
C ILE A 66 10.90 -5.79 -8.38
N GLY A 67 10.45 -5.09 -7.33
CA GLY A 67 11.30 -4.66 -6.23
C GLY A 67 12.02 -5.83 -5.56
N ASP A 68 11.29 -6.90 -5.22
CA ASP A 68 11.88 -8.11 -4.66
C ASP A 68 12.86 -8.78 -5.63
N GLY A 69 12.52 -8.82 -6.94
CA GLY A 69 13.41 -9.29 -8.00
C GLY A 69 14.72 -8.49 -8.09
N LEU A 70 14.67 -7.17 -7.97
CA LEU A 70 15.86 -6.29 -7.95
C LEU A 70 16.74 -6.53 -6.72
N VAL A 71 16.12 -6.75 -5.55
CA VAL A 71 16.83 -7.05 -4.30
C VAL A 71 17.49 -8.44 -4.40
N ARG A 72 16.75 -9.45 -4.86
CA ARG A 72 17.23 -10.83 -4.99
C ARG A 72 18.33 -11.00 -6.03
N THR A 73 18.32 -10.20 -7.10
CA THR A 73 19.39 -10.16 -8.11
C THR A 73 20.62 -9.35 -7.66
N GLY A 74 20.53 -8.65 -6.53
CA GLY A 74 21.61 -7.82 -5.99
C GLY A 74 21.86 -6.55 -6.79
N VAL A 75 20.99 -6.21 -7.75
CA VAL A 75 21.07 -4.96 -8.53
C VAL A 75 20.93 -3.77 -7.59
N ALA A 76 19.97 -3.83 -6.65
CA ALA A 76 19.79 -2.81 -5.62
C ALA A 76 21.07 -2.59 -4.79
N THR A 77 21.72 -3.68 -4.36
CA THR A 77 22.96 -3.63 -3.58
C THR A 77 24.13 -3.06 -4.39
N LYS A 78 24.26 -3.46 -5.67
CA LYS A 78 25.29 -2.92 -6.57
C LYS A 78 25.09 -1.42 -6.83
N MET A 79 23.85 -0.98 -7.05
CA MET A 79 23.53 0.44 -7.24
C MET A 79 23.82 1.24 -5.97
N GLY A 80 23.48 0.72 -4.79
CA GLY A 80 23.80 1.35 -3.52
C GLY A 80 25.30 1.48 -3.27
N ALA A 81 26.07 0.41 -3.53
CA ALA A 81 27.53 0.44 -3.42
C ALA A 81 28.17 1.43 -4.42
N TRP A 82 27.65 1.48 -5.65
CA TRP A 82 28.09 2.46 -6.64
C TRP A 82 27.81 3.90 -6.17
N LEU A 83 26.61 4.16 -5.64
CA LEU A 83 26.25 5.48 -5.11
C LEU A 83 27.20 5.93 -3.98
N VAL A 84 27.54 5.02 -3.06
CA VAL A 84 28.51 5.29 -1.98
C VAL A 84 29.91 5.55 -2.53
N SER A 85 30.35 4.78 -3.53
CA SER A 85 31.67 4.96 -4.15
C SER A 85 31.81 6.32 -4.86
N VAL A 86 30.73 6.83 -5.45
CA VAL A 86 30.70 8.14 -6.12
C VAL A 86 30.59 9.29 -5.11
N ALA A 87 29.87 9.09 -4.00
CA ALA A 87 29.75 10.09 -2.92
C ALA A 87 31.06 10.30 -2.15
N GLY A 88 31.90 9.26 -2.03
CA GLY A 88 33.19 9.32 -1.35
C GLY A 88 33.05 9.56 0.17
N ASN A 89 33.99 10.29 0.77
CA ASN A 89 34.10 10.48 2.24
C ASN A 89 33.42 11.77 2.76
N SER A 90 32.57 12.43 1.96
CA SER A 90 31.89 13.68 2.34
C SER A 90 30.41 13.42 2.60
N GLU A 91 30.00 13.53 3.86
CA GLU A 91 28.60 13.37 4.28
C GLU A 91 27.64 14.31 3.52
N THR A 92 28.09 15.54 3.21
CA THR A 92 27.30 16.51 2.45
C THR A 92 27.07 16.06 1.01
N LYS A 93 28.09 15.48 0.34
CA LYS A 93 27.91 14.93 -1.01
C LYS A 93 27.00 13.71 -1.01
N MET A 94 27.12 12.84 0.00
CA MET A 94 26.28 11.67 0.16
C MET A 94 24.79 12.05 0.37
N LEU A 95 24.52 13.06 1.21
CA LEU A 95 23.16 13.60 1.39
C LEU A 95 22.59 14.21 0.11
N VAL A 96 23.39 15.00 -0.61
CA VAL A 96 22.95 15.61 -1.89
C VAL A 96 22.66 14.54 -2.94
N TYR A 97 23.52 13.53 -3.09
CA TYR A 97 23.28 12.44 -4.03
C TYR A 97 22.07 11.59 -3.65
N LEU A 98 21.82 11.35 -2.36
CA LEU A 98 20.61 10.66 -1.90
C LEU A 98 19.34 11.44 -2.27
N MET A 99 19.31 12.76 -1.98
CA MET A 99 18.17 13.63 -2.29
C MET A 99 17.92 13.83 -3.79
N LEU A 100 18.94 13.62 -4.64
CA LEU A 100 18.80 13.67 -6.10
C LEU A 100 18.35 12.35 -6.71
N THR A 101 18.57 11.23 -6.01
CA THR A 101 18.25 9.88 -6.49
C THR A 101 16.85 9.43 -6.08
N VAL A 102 16.36 9.93 -4.93
CA VAL A 102 14.99 9.74 -4.41
C VAL A 102 14.07 10.82 -4.95
#